data_AF-A0A3B0ULA3-F1
#
_entry.id   AF-A0A3B0ULA3-F1
#
_cell.length_a   1.000
_cell.length_b   1.000
_cell.length_c   1.000
_cell.angle_alpha   90.00
_cell.angle_beta   90.00
_cell.angle_gamma   90.00
#
_symmetry.space_group_name_H-M   'P 1'
#
loop_
_entity.id
_entity.type
_entity.pdbx_description
1 polymer ?
#
loop_
_entity_poly.entity_id
_entity_poly.type
_entity_poly.pdbx_seq_one_letter_code
_entity_poly.pdbx_strand_id
1 'polypeptide(L)'
;MIDEQTVWDEVWSTVENLIQATLAEDAAKIGTLLTSDGQAAALLDLFDIYVYDILLKTVLGREQLGVTRAVETENGRFIHIEYAWPEPGAEANSFTANDVVTVTLTQVEDHWRIVDVNPSSIDLRLTGGRARGIIASGQSLSEDGKVPGESWILPFALYAGLLKMKLRPEALLDPVEALLIPRMQERSYGVMALVYGRSLWRDFKAANKPKLDKPAAWAAAVEFIMSELELRNLTQAAVAKNYQIPLSKMVPRMKQIKKVLNIQKLDERYADLQSSQIVYEQ
;
A
#
# COMPACT_ATOMS: atom_id res chain seq x y z
N MET A 1 6.01 -19.48 -17.93
CA MET A 1 5.35 -18.84 -19.08
C MET A 1 3.91 -19.29 -19.11
N ILE A 2 3.06 -18.49 -18.48
CA ILE A 2 1.60 -18.59 -18.52
C ILE A 2 1.11 -18.33 -19.95
N ASP A 3 0.12 -19.09 -20.41
CA ASP A 3 -0.52 -18.86 -21.70
C ASP A 3 -1.68 -17.86 -21.60
N GLU A 4 -2.08 -17.32 -22.75
CA GLU A 4 -3.17 -16.33 -22.85
C GLU A 4 -4.49 -16.86 -22.29
N GLN A 5 -4.76 -18.15 -22.48
CA GLN A 5 -5.99 -18.77 -22.00
C GLN A 5 -6.04 -18.75 -20.47
N THR A 6 -4.96 -19.14 -19.79
CA THR A 6 -4.86 -19.12 -18.33
C THR A 6 -4.99 -17.69 -17.79
N VAL A 7 -4.42 -16.71 -18.49
CA VAL A 7 -4.56 -15.29 -18.11
C VAL A 7 -6.04 -14.88 -18.10
N TRP A 8 -6.81 -15.21 -19.14
CA TRP A 8 -8.21 -14.82 -19.23
C TRP A 8 -9.14 -15.66 -18.33
N ASP A 9 -9.01 -16.97 -18.36
CA ASP A 9 -9.94 -17.90 -17.72
C ASP A 9 -9.77 -17.94 -16.20
N GLU A 10 -8.54 -17.75 -15.70
CA GLU A 10 -8.23 -17.94 -14.28
C GLU A 10 -7.74 -16.66 -13.59
N VAL A 11 -6.69 -16.04 -14.13
CA VAL A 11 -6.03 -14.90 -13.47
C VAL A 11 -6.93 -13.67 -13.51
N TRP A 12 -7.42 -13.32 -14.70
CA TRP A 12 -8.29 -12.17 -14.90
C TRP A 12 -9.62 -12.33 -14.17
N SER A 13 -10.22 -13.53 -14.19
CA SER A 13 -11.43 -13.83 -13.41
C SER A 13 -11.26 -13.50 -11.92
N THR A 14 -10.08 -13.72 -11.35
CA THR A 14 -9.78 -13.35 -9.95
C THR A 14 -9.82 -11.83 -9.74
N VAL A 15 -9.28 -11.06 -10.69
CA VAL A 15 -9.31 -9.59 -10.68
C VAL A 15 -10.73 -9.06 -10.87
N GLU A 16 -11.50 -9.60 -11.82
CA GLU A 16 -12.90 -9.24 -12.02
C GLU A 16 -13.72 -9.50 -10.75
N ASN A 17 -13.55 -10.66 -10.12
CA ASN A 17 -14.23 -10.98 -8.88
C ASN A 17 -13.89 -9.98 -7.75
N LEU A 18 -12.66 -9.46 -7.71
CA LEU A 18 -12.30 -8.40 -6.75
C LEU A 18 -13.03 -7.09 -7.06
N ILE A 19 -13.08 -6.67 -8.32
CA ILE A 19 -13.80 -5.47 -8.76
C ILE A 19 -15.29 -5.60 -8.44
N GLN A 20 -15.92 -6.72 -8.79
CA GLN A 20 -17.34 -6.97 -8.53
C GLN A 20 -17.65 -7.01 -7.03
N ALA A 21 -16.80 -7.67 -6.23
CA ALA A 21 -16.98 -7.68 -4.78
C ALA A 21 -16.82 -6.28 -4.16
N THR A 22 -15.94 -5.44 -4.71
CA THR A 22 -15.79 -4.04 -4.30
C THR A 22 -17.06 -3.24 -4.61
N LEU A 23 -17.56 -3.34 -5.85
CA LEU A 23 -18.80 -2.67 -6.28
C LEU A 23 -20.03 -3.15 -5.50
N ALA A 24 -20.05 -4.41 -5.06
CA ALA A 24 -21.12 -5.00 -4.26
C ALA A 24 -20.99 -4.75 -2.75
N GLU A 25 -19.94 -4.04 -2.31
CA GLU A 25 -19.60 -3.82 -0.91
C GLU A 25 -19.45 -5.14 -0.09
N ASP A 26 -18.96 -6.22 -0.72
CA ASP A 26 -18.78 -7.53 -0.10
C ASP A 26 -17.34 -7.76 0.40
N ALA A 27 -17.04 -7.23 1.59
CA ALA A 27 -15.73 -7.39 2.23
C ALA A 27 -15.35 -8.85 2.50
N ALA A 28 -16.32 -9.73 2.74
CA ALA A 28 -16.07 -11.14 3.00
C ALA A 28 -15.59 -11.84 1.72
N LYS A 29 -16.25 -11.57 0.58
CA LYS A 29 -15.82 -12.09 -0.72
C LYS A 29 -14.44 -11.55 -1.09
N ILE A 30 -14.19 -10.25 -0.91
CA ILE A 30 -12.85 -9.68 -1.11
C ILE A 30 -11.82 -10.49 -0.32
N GLY A 31 -12.05 -10.70 0.99
CA GLY A 31 -11.13 -11.46 1.84
C GLY A 31 -10.76 -12.86 1.31
N THR A 32 -11.67 -13.55 0.62
CA THR A 32 -11.39 -14.88 0.02
C THR A 32 -10.46 -14.83 -1.20
N LEU A 33 -10.32 -13.66 -1.84
CA LEU A 33 -9.51 -13.47 -3.04
C LEU A 33 -8.06 -13.08 -2.72
N LEU A 34 -7.76 -12.69 -1.48
CA LEU A 34 -6.46 -12.14 -1.08
C LEU A 34 -5.54 -13.20 -0.49
N THR A 35 -4.22 -13.00 -0.61
CA THR A 35 -3.27 -13.73 0.25
C THR A 35 -3.27 -13.14 1.65
N SER A 36 -3.29 -13.99 2.69
CA SER A 36 -3.41 -13.54 4.08
C SER A 36 -2.23 -12.68 4.57
N ASP A 37 -1.07 -12.82 3.94
CA ASP A 37 0.17 -12.09 4.20
C ASP A 37 0.42 -10.95 3.19
N GLY A 38 -0.48 -10.76 2.23
CA GLY A 38 -0.37 -9.75 1.18
C GLY A 38 -0.68 -8.32 1.65
N GLN A 39 -0.18 -7.35 0.89
CA GLN A 39 -0.46 -5.92 1.11
C GLN A 39 -1.95 -5.61 0.97
N ALA A 40 -2.61 -6.23 -0.01
CA ALA A 40 -4.05 -6.11 -0.21
C ALA A 40 -4.82 -6.54 1.06
N ALA A 41 -4.51 -7.70 1.64
CA ALA A 41 -5.19 -8.17 2.86
C ALA A 41 -4.93 -7.24 4.06
N ALA A 42 -3.70 -6.72 4.19
CA ALA A 42 -3.39 -5.75 5.24
C ALA A 42 -4.18 -4.44 5.11
N LEU A 43 -4.47 -4.00 3.88
CA LEU A 43 -5.28 -2.82 3.59
C LEU A 43 -6.76 -3.06 3.91
N LEU A 44 -7.34 -4.20 3.49
CA LEU A 44 -8.71 -4.59 3.86
C LEU A 44 -8.90 -4.64 5.38
N ASP A 45 -7.92 -5.23 6.07
CA ASP A 45 -7.95 -5.36 7.52
C ASP A 45 -7.87 -4.00 8.22
N LEU A 46 -7.05 -3.05 7.73
CA LEU A 46 -6.93 -1.72 8.33
C LEU A 46 -8.12 -0.80 8.04
N PHE A 47 -8.66 -0.82 6.82
CA PHE A 47 -9.52 0.25 6.30
C PHE A 47 -10.88 -0.22 5.78
N ASP A 48 -11.15 -1.52 5.82
CA ASP A 48 -12.31 -2.14 5.19
C ASP A 48 -12.33 -1.96 3.67
N ILE A 49 -13.45 -2.35 3.05
CA ILE A 49 -13.69 -2.33 1.61
C ILE A 49 -13.43 -0.99 0.93
N TYR A 50 -13.66 0.14 1.60
CA TYR A 50 -13.55 1.48 0.99
C TYR A 50 -12.14 1.84 0.48
N VAL A 51 -11.10 1.13 0.94
CA VAL A 51 -9.75 1.32 0.38
C VAL A 51 -9.69 0.84 -1.06
N TYR A 52 -10.42 -0.23 -1.39
CA TYR A 52 -10.45 -0.80 -2.74
C TYR A 52 -11.16 0.10 -3.72
N ASP A 53 -12.15 0.88 -3.28
CA ASP A 53 -12.79 1.86 -4.14
C ASP A 53 -11.78 2.85 -4.73
N ILE A 54 -10.81 3.24 -3.91
CA ILE A 54 -9.72 4.13 -4.30
C ILE A 54 -8.66 3.37 -5.11
N LEU A 55 -8.21 2.20 -4.64
CA LEU A 55 -7.11 1.46 -5.27
C LEU A 55 -7.48 0.92 -6.66
N LEU A 56 -8.70 0.39 -6.81
CA LEU A 56 -9.24 -0.12 -8.07
C LEU A 56 -9.84 0.98 -8.94
N LYS A 57 -9.95 2.21 -8.40
CA LYS A 57 -10.55 3.38 -9.04
C LYS A 57 -12.03 3.19 -9.44
N THR A 58 -12.76 2.32 -8.75
CA THR A 58 -14.22 2.15 -8.98
C THR A 58 -15.00 3.42 -8.63
N VAL A 59 -14.47 4.29 -7.76
CA VAL A 59 -15.00 5.64 -7.48
C VAL A 59 -15.16 6.52 -8.73
N LEU A 60 -14.48 6.19 -9.83
CA LEU A 60 -14.62 6.92 -11.09
C LEU A 60 -15.96 6.67 -11.78
N GLY A 61 -16.69 5.62 -11.39
CA GLY A 61 -18.01 5.30 -11.95
C GLY A 61 -17.98 4.97 -13.45
N ARG A 62 -16.83 4.50 -13.96
CA ARG A 62 -16.64 4.14 -15.36
C ARG A 62 -17.19 2.73 -15.60
N GLU A 63 -17.91 2.54 -16.70
CA GLU A 63 -18.58 1.27 -17.03
C GLU A 63 -17.72 0.33 -17.87
N GLN A 64 -16.66 0.84 -18.48
CA GLN A 64 -15.78 0.09 -19.37
C GLN A 64 -14.36 0.06 -18.80
N LEU A 65 -13.78 -1.14 -18.79
CA LEU A 65 -12.36 -1.35 -18.55
C LEU A 65 -11.79 -2.21 -19.67
N GLY A 66 -10.46 -2.23 -19.79
CA GLY A 66 -9.75 -3.17 -20.64
C GLY A 66 -8.43 -3.61 -20.01
N VAL A 67 -8.11 -4.90 -20.12
CA VAL A 67 -6.78 -5.40 -19.78
C VAL A 67 -5.79 -4.88 -20.82
N THR A 68 -4.75 -4.20 -20.36
CA THR A 68 -3.73 -3.59 -21.22
C THR A 68 -2.49 -4.45 -21.32
N ARG A 69 -2.18 -5.21 -20.26
CA ARG A 69 -0.98 -6.04 -20.19
C ARG A 69 -1.07 -7.10 -19.10
N ALA A 70 -0.43 -8.25 -19.35
CA ALA A 70 -0.15 -9.27 -18.34
C ALA A 70 1.35 -9.57 -18.34
N VAL A 71 1.99 -9.59 -17.17
CA VAL A 71 3.44 -9.85 -17.04
C VAL A 71 3.70 -10.90 -15.98
N GLU A 72 4.51 -11.89 -16.33
CA GLU A 72 5.05 -12.89 -15.41
C GLU A 72 6.40 -12.40 -14.84
N THR A 73 6.61 -12.52 -13.53
CA THR A 73 7.86 -12.12 -12.85
C THR A 73 8.28 -13.17 -11.82
N GLU A 74 9.53 -13.08 -11.34
CA GLU A 74 10.10 -14.03 -10.38
C GLU A 74 9.92 -15.50 -10.79
N ASN A 75 10.25 -15.82 -12.05
CA ASN A 75 10.15 -17.19 -12.61
C ASN A 75 8.74 -17.82 -12.46
N GLY A 76 7.68 -17.04 -12.69
CA GLY A 76 6.31 -17.54 -12.61
C GLY A 76 5.65 -17.43 -11.25
N ARG A 77 6.38 -16.96 -10.23
CA ARG A 77 5.82 -16.81 -8.89
C ARG A 77 4.73 -15.73 -8.83
N PHE A 78 4.91 -14.64 -9.58
CA PHE A 78 3.98 -13.53 -9.59
C PHE A 78 3.50 -13.22 -11.00
N ILE A 79 2.20 -12.97 -11.11
CA ILE A 79 1.57 -12.46 -12.32
C ILE A 79 1.02 -11.08 -12.02
N HIS A 80 1.29 -10.14 -12.90
CA HIS A 80 0.79 -8.78 -12.80
C HIS A 80 -0.19 -8.55 -13.93
N ILE A 81 -1.43 -8.21 -13.58
CA ILE A 81 -2.44 -7.78 -14.53
C ILE A 81 -2.58 -6.27 -14.46
N GLU A 82 -2.33 -5.61 -15.58
CA GLU A 82 -2.57 -4.19 -15.78
C GLU A 82 -3.85 -4.02 -16.57
N TYR A 83 -4.75 -3.17 -16.06
CA TYR A 83 -5.98 -2.80 -16.75
C TYR A 83 -6.20 -1.29 -16.65
N ALA A 84 -6.96 -0.75 -17.59
CA ALA A 84 -7.31 0.67 -17.62
C ALA A 84 -8.82 0.86 -17.57
N TRP A 85 -9.25 1.91 -16.88
CA TRP A 85 -10.61 2.46 -16.99
C TRP A 85 -10.58 3.65 -17.95
N PRO A 86 -10.75 3.51 -19.27
CA PRO A 86 -10.73 4.67 -20.17
C PRO A 86 -11.86 5.67 -19.84
N GLU A 87 -11.66 6.94 -20.21
CA GLU A 87 -12.73 7.95 -20.11
C GLU A 87 -13.89 7.61 -21.04
N PRO A 88 -15.16 7.86 -20.62
CA PRO A 88 -16.31 7.68 -21.48
C PRO A 88 -16.18 8.50 -22.78
N GLY A 89 -16.25 7.83 -23.93
CA GLY A 89 -16.11 8.47 -25.23
C GLY A 89 -14.67 8.70 -25.71
N ALA A 90 -13.66 8.24 -24.96
CA ALA A 90 -12.28 8.18 -25.44
C ALA A 90 -12.18 7.24 -26.66
N GLU A 91 -11.25 7.54 -27.57
CA GLU A 91 -10.92 6.64 -28.68
C GLU A 91 -10.47 5.27 -28.15
N ALA A 92 -10.70 4.22 -28.93
CA ALA A 92 -10.26 2.88 -28.56
C ALA A 92 -8.74 2.88 -28.28
N ASN A 93 -8.34 2.30 -27.15
CA ASN A 93 -6.97 2.27 -26.64
C ASN A 93 -6.38 3.64 -26.25
N SER A 94 -7.21 4.67 -26.06
CA SER A 94 -6.77 5.96 -25.52
C SER A 94 -6.99 6.00 -24.01
N PHE A 95 -5.89 5.87 -23.25
CA PHE A 95 -5.87 6.02 -21.80
C PHE A 95 -4.54 6.61 -21.35
N THR A 96 -4.53 7.21 -20.17
CA THR A 96 -3.35 7.80 -19.54
C THR A 96 -2.89 6.95 -18.36
N ALA A 97 -1.70 7.25 -17.83
CA ALA A 97 -1.21 6.61 -16.61
C ALA A 97 -2.15 6.81 -15.39
N ASN A 98 -3.05 7.80 -15.43
CA ASN A 98 -4.04 8.04 -14.39
C ASN A 98 -5.22 7.06 -14.43
N ASP A 99 -5.42 6.36 -15.54
CA ASP A 99 -6.55 5.45 -15.76
C ASP A 99 -6.21 4.00 -15.41
N VAL A 100 -4.91 3.71 -15.22
CA VAL A 100 -4.36 2.37 -15.09
C VAL A 100 -4.30 1.89 -13.64
N VAL A 101 -4.55 0.61 -13.44
CA VAL A 101 -4.37 -0.12 -12.18
C VAL A 101 -3.60 -1.40 -12.48
N THR A 102 -2.68 -1.77 -11.60
CA THR A 102 -1.94 -3.04 -11.63
C THR A 102 -2.35 -3.87 -10.43
N VAL A 103 -2.72 -5.13 -10.66
CA VAL A 103 -3.00 -6.13 -9.63
C VAL A 103 -1.93 -7.20 -9.70
N THR A 104 -1.26 -7.48 -8.58
CA THR A 104 -0.26 -8.54 -8.47
C THR A 104 -0.91 -9.76 -7.82
N LEU A 105 -0.78 -10.91 -8.47
CA LEU A 105 -1.33 -12.19 -8.05
C LEU A 105 -0.22 -13.22 -7.87
N THR A 106 -0.47 -14.20 -7.01
CA THR A 106 0.36 -15.39 -6.84
C THR A 106 -0.53 -16.62 -6.68
N GLN A 107 0.02 -17.80 -6.92
CA GLN A 107 -0.71 -19.05 -6.77
C GLN A 107 -0.53 -19.58 -5.34
N VAL A 108 -1.64 -19.84 -4.65
CA VAL A 108 -1.67 -20.44 -3.31
C VAL A 108 -2.68 -21.58 -3.34
N GLU A 109 -2.23 -22.80 -3.01
CA GLU A 109 -3.07 -24.00 -3.01
C GLU A 109 -3.86 -24.17 -4.32
N ASP A 110 -3.16 -24.03 -5.46
CA ASP A 110 -3.72 -24.10 -6.83
C ASP A 110 -4.76 -23.01 -7.18
N HIS A 111 -4.89 -21.98 -6.35
CA HIS A 111 -5.75 -20.83 -6.63
C HIS A 111 -4.95 -19.54 -6.78
N TRP A 112 -5.31 -18.72 -7.77
CA TRP A 112 -4.82 -17.35 -7.86
C TRP A 112 -5.38 -16.52 -6.70
N ARG A 113 -4.48 -15.79 -6.06
CA ARG A 113 -4.77 -14.90 -4.94
C ARG A 113 -4.06 -13.58 -5.13
N ILE A 114 -4.74 -12.50 -4.76
CA ILE A 114 -4.27 -11.13 -4.91
C ILE A 114 -3.35 -10.80 -3.74
N VAL A 115 -2.13 -10.40 -4.09
CA VAL A 115 -1.09 -10.00 -3.15
C VAL A 115 -1.14 -8.48 -2.94
N ASP A 116 -1.34 -7.73 -4.03
CA ASP A 116 -1.28 -6.28 -4.04
C ASP A 116 -2.16 -5.66 -5.15
N VAL A 117 -2.62 -4.43 -4.90
CA VAL A 117 -3.34 -3.59 -5.85
C VAL A 117 -2.67 -2.21 -5.86
N ASN A 118 -2.05 -1.86 -6.98
CA ASN A 118 -1.39 -0.57 -7.17
C ASN A 118 -2.15 0.29 -8.20
N PRO A 119 -2.60 1.51 -7.85
CA PRO A 119 -3.40 2.37 -8.73
C PRO A 119 -2.55 3.10 -9.80
N SER A 120 -1.57 2.39 -10.38
CA SER A 120 -0.68 2.88 -11.44
C SER A 120 -0.20 1.73 -12.32
N SER A 121 0.62 2.05 -13.32
CA SER A 121 1.16 1.05 -14.24
C SER A 121 2.25 0.20 -13.60
N ILE A 122 2.50 -0.97 -14.18
CA ILE A 122 3.48 -1.94 -13.65
C ILE A 122 4.92 -1.40 -13.72
N ASP A 123 5.26 -0.64 -14.76
CA ASP A 123 6.61 -0.07 -14.97
C ASP A 123 6.89 1.08 -14.02
N LEU A 124 5.82 1.69 -13.55
CA LEU A 124 5.80 2.96 -12.86
C LEU A 124 4.78 2.80 -11.74
N ARG A 125 5.09 1.94 -10.78
CA ARG A 125 4.27 1.75 -9.59
C ARG A 125 4.12 3.06 -8.81
N LEU A 126 2.95 3.26 -8.20
CA LEU A 126 2.73 4.36 -7.28
C LEU A 126 3.37 4.01 -5.94
N THR A 127 4.29 4.87 -5.50
CA THR A 127 4.89 4.82 -4.17
C THR A 127 4.54 6.06 -3.38
N GLY A 128 4.67 6.02 -2.05
CA GLY A 128 4.45 7.20 -1.21
C GLY A 128 5.34 8.40 -1.60
N GLY A 129 6.60 8.15 -1.94
CA GLY A 129 7.52 9.18 -2.43
C GLY A 129 7.06 9.81 -3.74
N ARG A 130 6.64 8.98 -4.71
CA ARG A 130 6.15 9.45 -6.00
C ARG A 130 4.83 10.20 -5.88
N ALA A 131 3.91 9.70 -5.06
CA ALA A 131 2.63 10.35 -4.81
C ALA A 131 2.83 11.77 -4.26
N ARG A 132 3.75 11.95 -3.29
CA ARG A 132 4.12 13.28 -2.77
C ARG A 132 4.71 14.17 -3.86
N GLY A 133 5.57 13.63 -4.73
CA GLY A 133 6.14 14.36 -5.87
C GLY A 133 5.06 14.86 -6.85
N ILE A 134 4.14 13.98 -7.26
CA ILE A 134 3.04 14.30 -8.17
C ILE A 134 2.16 15.42 -7.58
N ILE A 135 1.79 15.30 -6.30
CA ILE A 135 0.95 16.31 -5.65
C ILE A 135 1.67 17.65 -5.53
N ALA A 136 2.95 17.66 -5.14
CA ALA A 136 3.74 18.89 -5.03
C ALA A 136 3.86 19.60 -6.40
N SER A 137 4.12 18.84 -7.47
CA SER A 137 4.13 19.37 -8.83
C SER A 137 2.76 19.89 -9.25
N GLY A 138 1.68 19.15 -9.00
CA GLY A 138 0.31 19.58 -9.31
C GLY A 138 -0.09 20.87 -8.59
N GLN A 139 0.23 20.99 -7.30
CA GLN A 139 0.00 22.22 -6.53
C GLN A 139 0.77 23.41 -7.13
N SER A 140 2.03 23.22 -7.50
CA SER A 140 2.86 24.28 -8.08
C SER A 140 2.38 24.77 -9.45
N LEU A 141 1.64 23.91 -10.17
CA LEU A 141 1.09 24.21 -11.50
C LEU A 141 -0.36 24.72 -11.45
N SER A 142 -1.04 24.62 -10.30
CA SER A 142 -2.40 25.15 -10.13
C SER A 142 -2.38 26.64 -9.79
N GLU A 143 -3.25 27.44 -10.42
CA GLU A 143 -3.33 28.90 -10.21
C GLU A 143 -3.59 29.30 -8.75
N ASP A 144 -4.19 28.39 -7.96
CA ASP A 144 -4.58 28.59 -6.56
C ASP A 144 -3.69 27.86 -5.53
N GLY A 145 -2.66 27.11 -5.97
CA GLY A 145 -1.85 26.25 -5.07
C GLY A 145 -2.63 25.07 -4.46
N LYS A 146 -3.79 24.72 -5.01
CA LYS A 146 -4.68 23.65 -4.53
C LYS A 146 -4.46 22.36 -5.31
N VAL A 147 -4.68 21.24 -4.62
CA VAL A 147 -4.75 19.93 -5.25
C VAL A 147 -6.03 19.86 -6.11
N PRO A 148 -6.00 19.32 -7.35
CA PRO A 148 -7.20 19.14 -8.16
C PRO A 148 -8.29 18.35 -7.41
N GLY A 149 -9.55 18.79 -7.52
CA GLY A 149 -10.69 18.16 -6.83
C GLY A 149 -11.25 16.92 -7.54
N GLU A 150 -10.56 16.43 -8.57
CA GLU A 150 -11.02 15.33 -9.41
C GLU A 150 -10.73 13.97 -8.76
N SER A 151 -11.64 13.02 -8.89
CA SER A 151 -11.61 11.72 -8.21
C SER A 151 -10.36 10.89 -8.52
N TRP A 152 -9.66 11.14 -9.65
CA TRP A 152 -8.39 10.50 -9.96
C TRP A 152 -7.27 10.85 -8.99
N ILE A 153 -7.40 11.92 -8.19
CA ILE A 153 -6.38 12.31 -7.21
C ILE A 153 -6.40 11.44 -5.95
N LEU A 154 -7.51 10.76 -5.66
CA LEU A 154 -7.71 10.04 -4.40
C LEU A 154 -6.61 8.99 -4.13
N PRO A 155 -6.17 8.17 -5.10
CA PRO A 155 -5.08 7.23 -4.88
C PRO A 155 -3.76 7.92 -4.56
N PHE A 156 -3.45 9.04 -5.23
CA PHE A 156 -2.25 9.82 -4.93
C PHE A 156 -2.34 10.45 -3.54
N ALA A 157 -3.49 11.02 -3.17
CA ALA A 157 -3.70 11.59 -1.85
C ALA A 157 -3.57 10.52 -0.74
N LEU A 158 -4.05 9.30 -0.98
CA LEU A 158 -3.92 8.16 -0.08
C LEU A 158 -2.45 7.73 0.11
N TYR A 159 -1.71 7.54 -0.98
CA TYR A 159 -0.28 7.17 -0.93
C TYR A 159 0.59 8.30 -0.40
N ALA A 160 0.22 9.56 -0.59
CA ALA A 160 0.94 10.71 -0.05
C ALA A 160 0.66 10.97 1.44
N GLY A 161 -0.36 10.33 2.03
CA GLY A 161 -0.79 10.55 3.41
C GLY A 161 -1.60 11.84 3.62
N LEU A 162 -2.21 12.36 2.54
CA LEU A 162 -3.11 13.52 2.57
C LEU A 162 -4.57 13.11 2.73
N LEU A 163 -4.94 11.92 2.24
CA LEU A 163 -6.25 11.32 2.50
C LEU A 163 -6.15 10.40 3.72
N LYS A 164 -6.89 10.77 4.77
CA LYS A 164 -6.99 9.96 6.00
C LYS A 164 -8.22 9.07 5.91
N MET A 165 -8.02 7.78 6.05
CA MET A 165 -9.08 6.79 6.07
C MET A 165 -9.44 6.42 7.51
N LYS A 166 -10.70 6.05 7.70
CA LYS A 166 -11.18 5.53 8.98
C LYS A 166 -10.53 4.17 9.25
N LEU A 167 -9.83 4.07 10.37
CA LEU A 167 -9.26 2.80 10.83
C LEU A 167 -10.33 1.92 11.46
N ARG A 168 -10.23 0.62 11.21
CA ARG A 168 -11.00 -0.41 11.91
C ARG A 168 -10.41 -0.66 13.30
N PRO A 169 -11.12 -0.37 14.41
CA PRO A 169 -10.58 -0.56 15.75
C PRO A 169 -10.13 -2.00 16.03
N GLU A 170 -10.85 -2.98 15.50
CA GLU A 170 -10.58 -4.41 15.62
C GLU A 170 -9.27 -4.85 14.93
N ALA A 171 -8.79 -4.07 13.96
CA ALA A 171 -7.52 -4.33 13.29
C ALA A 171 -6.33 -4.03 14.24
N LEU A 172 -6.50 -3.15 15.22
CA LEU A 172 -5.41 -2.70 16.08
C LEU A 172 -5.21 -3.70 17.24
N LEU A 173 -4.44 -4.76 16.98
CA LEU A 173 -4.40 -5.96 17.83
C LEU A 173 -3.77 -5.75 19.22
N ASP A 174 -2.99 -4.69 19.41
CA ASP A 174 -2.35 -4.42 20.68
C ASP A 174 -2.17 -2.92 20.96
N PRO A 175 -1.83 -2.53 22.20
CA PRO A 175 -1.68 -1.12 22.57
C PRO A 175 -0.58 -0.36 21.80
N VAL A 176 0.36 -1.05 21.14
CA VAL A 176 1.39 -0.41 20.30
C VAL A 176 0.78 -0.05 18.96
N GLU A 177 0.08 -0.97 18.29
CA GLU A 177 -0.64 -0.69 17.03
C GLU A 177 -1.68 0.42 17.23
N ALA A 178 -2.42 0.39 18.35
CA ALA A 178 -3.41 1.40 18.72
C ALA A 178 -2.83 2.83 18.88
N LEU A 179 -1.54 2.95 19.20
CA LEU A 179 -0.85 4.24 19.28
C LEU A 179 -0.11 4.60 17.99
N LEU A 180 0.46 3.61 17.32
CA LEU A 180 1.32 3.78 16.15
C LEU A 180 0.51 4.21 14.93
N ILE A 181 -0.50 3.44 14.54
CA ILE A 181 -1.18 3.60 13.25
C ILE A 181 -1.94 4.94 13.18
N PRO A 182 -2.75 5.32 14.19
CA PRO A 182 -3.40 6.62 14.18
C PRO A 182 -2.40 7.78 14.14
N ARG A 183 -1.31 7.72 14.90
CA ARG A 183 -0.29 8.80 14.92
C ARG A 183 0.48 8.91 13.61
N MET A 184 0.81 7.80 12.98
CA MET A 184 1.41 7.84 11.65
C MET A 184 0.45 8.48 10.64
N GLN A 185 -0.84 8.13 10.68
CA GLN A 185 -1.84 8.78 9.83
C GLN A 185 -1.99 10.29 10.13
N GLU A 186 -1.98 10.69 11.41
CA GLU A 186 -1.99 12.10 11.82
C GLU A 186 -0.79 12.88 11.28
N ARG A 187 0.37 12.22 11.17
CA ARG A 187 1.63 12.78 10.65
C ARG A 187 1.81 12.58 9.15
N SER A 188 0.71 12.32 8.44
CA SER A 188 0.68 12.19 6.97
C SER A 188 1.68 11.16 6.45
N TYR A 189 1.81 10.02 7.14
CA TYR A 189 2.38 8.84 6.50
C TYR A 189 1.37 8.31 5.47
N GLY A 190 1.88 7.93 4.30
CA GLY A 190 1.09 7.29 3.25
C GLY A 190 0.57 5.93 3.66
N VAL A 191 -0.46 5.45 2.95
CA VAL A 191 -1.13 4.17 3.27
C VAL A 191 -0.15 2.99 3.38
N MET A 192 0.80 2.88 2.46
CA MET A 192 1.80 1.81 2.48
C MET A 192 2.75 1.90 3.66
N ALA A 193 3.13 3.10 4.09
CA ALA A 193 3.94 3.27 5.29
C ALA A 193 3.19 2.83 6.56
N LEU A 194 1.85 2.94 6.60
CA LEU A 194 1.03 2.40 7.69
C LEU A 194 1.05 0.87 7.69
N VAL A 195 0.89 0.25 6.52
CA VAL A 195 0.98 -1.20 6.34
C VAL A 195 2.37 -1.71 6.76
N TYR A 196 3.44 -1.11 6.25
CA TYR A 196 4.82 -1.52 6.58
C TYR A 196 5.17 -1.28 8.05
N GLY A 197 4.75 -0.15 8.63
CA GLY A 197 4.96 0.12 10.06
C GLY A 197 4.29 -0.93 10.95
N ARG A 198 3.09 -1.38 10.56
CA ARG A 198 2.37 -2.46 11.24
C ARG A 198 3.08 -3.80 11.09
N SER A 199 3.49 -4.17 9.87
CA SER A 199 4.22 -5.42 9.61
C SER A 199 5.54 -5.46 10.38
N LEU A 200 6.32 -4.38 10.37
CA LEU A 200 7.56 -4.26 11.12
C LEU A 200 7.35 -4.48 12.62
N TRP A 201 6.30 -3.92 13.20
CA TRP A 201 5.96 -4.17 14.60
C TRP A 201 5.58 -5.64 14.85
N ARG A 202 4.76 -6.22 13.99
CA ARG A 202 4.29 -7.62 14.12
C ARG A 202 5.42 -8.62 14.01
N ASP A 203 6.31 -8.43 13.04
CA ASP A 203 7.46 -9.30 12.84
C ASP A 203 8.41 -9.24 14.03
N PHE A 204 8.65 -8.03 14.57
CA PHE A 204 9.42 -7.88 15.80
C PHE A 204 8.74 -8.56 17.00
N LYS A 205 7.42 -8.39 17.15
CA LYS A 205 6.64 -9.01 18.24
C LYS A 205 6.70 -10.54 18.16
N ALA A 206 6.58 -11.11 16.96
CA ALA A 206 6.68 -12.55 16.73
C ALA A 206 8.09 -13.08 17.08
N ALA A 207 9.14 -12.38 16.65
CA ALA A 207 10.53 -12.80 16.86
C ALA A 207 11.02 -12.64 18.31
N ASN A 208 10.60 -11.57 19.01
CA ASN A 208 11.19 -11.19 20.31
C ASN A 208 10.23 -11.27 21.51
N LYS A 209 8.91 -11.40 21.29
CA LYS A 209 7.89 -11.47 22.35
C LYS A 209 8.08 -10.41 23.46
N PRO A 210 8.15 -9.11 23.12
CA PRO A 210 8.49 -8.06 24.06
C PRO A 210 7.41 -7.89 25.14
N LYS A 211 7.82 -7.42 26.33
CA LYS A 211 6.87 -6.92 27.33
C LYS A 211 6.30 -5.56 26.88
N LEU A 212 4.98 -5.41 26.97
CA LEU A 212 4.25 -4.22 26.50
C LEU A 212 3.98 -3.19 27.63
N ASP A 213 4.92 -3.05 28.57
CA ASP A 213 4.81 -2.17 29.74
C ASP A 213 4.80 -0.66 29.41
N LYS A 214 5.35 -0.30 28.25
CA LYS A 214 5.46 1.07 27.73
C LYS A 214 5.15 1.09 26.21
N PRO A 215 3.88 0.94 25.81
CA PRO A 215 3.53 0.81 24.40
C PRO A 215 3.92 2.04 23.58
N ALA A 216 3.80 3.24 24.13
CA ALA A 216 4.22 4.48 23.47
C ALA A 216 5.71 4.48 23.08
N ALA A 217 6.58 3.83 23.87
CA ALA A 217 8.01 3.76 23.58
C ALA A 217 8.33 2.78 22.45
N TRP A 218 7.53 1.72 22.31
CA TRP A 218 7.61 0.81 21.16
C TRP A 218 7.06 1.46 19.90
N ALA A 219 5.90 2.12 19.99
CA ALA A 219 5.31 2.82 18.85
C ALA A 219 6.22 3.93 18.31
N ALA A 220 6.79 4.76 19.20
CA ALA A 220 7.75 5.79 18.79
C ALA A 220 9.01 5.20 18.13
N ALA A 221 9.49 4.06 18.62
CA ALA A 221 10.64 3.38 18.04
C ALA A 221 10.35 2.87 16.63
N VAL A 222 9.17 2.28 16.41
CA VAL A 222 8.71 1.82 15.09
C VAL A 222 8.55 3.00 14.14
N GLU A 223 7.85 4.08 14.56
CA GLU A 223 7.67 5.26 13.71
C GLU A 223 9.02 5.87 13.31
N PHE A 224 9.99 5.92 14.22
CA PHE A 224 11.31 6.45 13.86
C PHE A 224 12.01 5.59 12.80
N ILE A 225 11.95 4.26 12.92
CA ILE A 225 12.51 3.35 11.89
C ILE A 225 11.80 3.58 10.55
N MET A 226 10.46 3.67 10.56
CA MET A 226 9.69 3.98 9.35
C MET A 226 10.08 5.33 8.76
N SER A 227 10.36 6.34 9.59
CA SER A 227 10.81 7.65 9.10
C SER A 227 12.16 7.58 8.37
N GLU A 228 13.07 6.71 8.82
CA GLU A 228 14.36 6.48 8.14
C GLU A 228 14.17 5.72 6.82
N LEU A 229 13.30 4.71 6.79
CA LEU A 229 13.01 3.91 5.59
C LEU A 229 12.28 4.74 4.52
N GLU A 230 11.38 5.62 4.94
CA GLU A 230 10.64 6.55 4.07
C GLU A 230 11.42 7.82 3.72
N LEU A 231 12.70 7.91 4.12
CA LEU A 231 13.58 9.06 3.91
C LEU A 231 12.97 10.39 4.40
N ARG A 232 12.17 10.35 5.47
CA ARG A 232 11.59 11.54 6.09
C ARG A 232 12.63 12.21 6.97
N ASN A 233 12.72 13.53 6.91
CA ASN A 233 13.63 14.31 7.74
C ASN A 233 13.05 14.52 9.15
N LEU A 234 12.95 13.44 9.94
CA LEU A 234 12.49 13.47 11.34
C LEU A 234 13.63 13.12 12.30
N THR A 235 13.79 13.93 13.34
CA THR A 235 14.76 13.63 14.40
C THR A 235 14.16 12.68 15.43
N GLN A 236 15.01 11.89 16.10
CA GLN A 236 14.59 11.03 17.21
C GLN A 236 13.87 11.83 18.30
N ALA A 237 14.34 13.06 18.58
CA ALA A 237 13.75 13.94 19.58
C ALA A 237 12.33 14.36 19.19
N ALA A 238 12.09 14.67 17.90
CA ALA A 238 10.78 15.04 17.41
C ALA A 238 9.78 13.87 17.53
N VAL A 239 10.19 12.66 17.16
CA VAL A 239 9.33 11.46 17.31
C VAL A 239 9.07 11.17 18.79
N ALA A 240 10.10 11.13 19.65
CA ALA A 240 9.92 10.88 21.08
C ALA A 240 8.99 11.91 21.76
N LYS A 241 9.12 13.20 21.40
CA LYS A 241 8.22 14.27 21.86
C LYS A 241 6.78 14.02 21.44
N ASN A 242 6.55 13.58 20.21
CA ASN A 242 5.21 13.26 19.71
C ASN A 242 4.54 12.15 20.54
N TYR A 243 5.33 11.21 21.06
CA TYR A 243 4.85 10.15 21.94
C TYR A 243 4.86 10.48 23.42
N GLN A 244 5.27 11.69 23.80
CA GLN A 244 5.40 12.14 25.19
C GLN A 244 6.28 11.20 26.02
N ILE A 245 7.38 10.71 25.43
CA ILE A 245 8.33 9.83 26.09
C ILE A 245 9.75 10.42 26.08
N PRO A 246 10.59 10.07 27.06
CA PRO A 246 12.02 10.38 27.01
C PRO A 246 12.73 9.58 25.90
N LEU A 247 13.71 10.21 25.24
CA LEU A 247 14.60 9.54 24.28
C LEU A 247 15.26 8.28 24.85
N SER A 248 15.63 8.31 26.13
CA SER A 248 16.23 7.18 26.86
C SER A 248 15.33 5.94 26.92
N LYS A 249 14.02 6.08 26.67
CA LYS A 249 13.08 4.96 26.59
C LYS A 249 12.85 4.44 25.17
N MET A 250 12.98 5.32 24.17
CA MET A 250 12.78 5.00 22.75
C MET A 250 14.02 4.38 22.10
N VAL A 251 15.19 4.98 22.28
CA VAL A 251 16.42 4.59 21.57
C VAL A 251 16.83 3.13 21.80
N PRO A 252 16.80 2.58 23.03
CA PRO A 252 17.11 1.16 23.24
C PRO A 252 16.15 0.21 22.50
N ARG A 253 14.85 0.55 22.44
CA ARG A 253 13.82 -0.23 21.74
C ARG A 253 14.02 -0.19 20.23
N MET A 254 14.31 0.99 19.68
CA MET A 254 14.67 1.16 18.27
C MET A 254 15.88 0.29 17.90
N LYS A 255 16.96 0.34 18.69
CA LYS A 255 18.14 -0.51 18.47
C LYS A 255 17.81 -2.00 18.57
N GLN A 256 16.92 -2.38 19.49
CA GLN A 256 16.47 -3.76 19.65
C GLN A 256 15.69 -4.24 18.43
N ILE A 257 14.72 -3.47 17.93
CA ILE A 257 13.96 -3.81 16.72
C ILE A 257 14.90 -3.99 15.54
N LYS A 258 15.77 -3.00 15.27
CA LYS A 258 16.74 -3.07 14.17
C LYS A 258 17.63 -4.30 14.27
N LYS A 259 18.11 -4.63 15.47
CA LYS A 259 18.97 -5.80 15.70
C LYS A 259 18.22 -7.11 15.48
N VAL A 260 17.03 -7.26 16.05
CA VAL A 260 16.25 -8.52 15.98
C VAL A 260 15.83 -8.81 14.55
N LEU A 261 15.33 -7.80 13.82
CA LEU A 261 14.85 -7.96 12.46
C LEU A 261 15.97 -7.80 11.40
N ASN A 262 17.20 -7.53 11.84
CA ASN A 262 18.34 -7.23 10.97
C ASN A 262 18.03 -6.14 9.93
N ILE A 263 17.37 -5.07 10.35
CA ILE A 263 16.91 -3.99 9.46
C ILE A 263 18.11 -3.34 8.78
N GLN A 264 18.13 -3.42 7.45
CA GLN A 264 19.11 -2.74 6.62
C GLN A 264 18.63 -1.34 6.22
N LYS A 265 19.54 -0.53 5.66
CA LYS A 265 19.14 0.69 4.98
C LYS A 265 18.38 0.30 3.71
N LEU A 266 17.18 0.89 3.49
CA LEU A 266 16.30 0.55 2.35
C LEU A 266 15.83 -0.91 2.36
N ASP A 267 15.42 -1.42 3.53
CA ASP A 267 14.87 -2.77 3.67
C ASP A 267 13.53 -2.91 2.93
N GLU A 268 13.54 -3.59 1.78
CA GLU A 268 12.39 -3.76 0.87
C GLU A 268 11.18 -4.42 1.54
N ARG A 269 11.36 -5.14 2.64
CA ARG A 269 10.24 -5.73 3.42
C ARG A 269 9.33 -4.67 4.04
N TYR A 270 9.87 -3.48 4.30
CA TYR A 270 9.19 -2.41 5.05
C TYR A 270 9.33 -1.04 4.38
N ALA A 271 9.68 -1.00 3.10
CA ALA A 271 9.89 0.24 2.37
C ALA A 271 9.24 0.16 0.99
N ASP A 272 8.62 1.27 0.59
CA ASP A 272 7.96 1.41 -0.71
C ASP A 272 8.99 1.76 -1.80
N LEU A 273 9.83 0.79 -2.16
CA LEU A 273 10.93 0.98 -3.11
C LEU A 273 10.53 0.53 -4.51
N GLN A 274 10.88 1.32 -5.53
CA GLN A 274 10.87 0.87 -6.92
C GLN A 274 12.12 0.00 -7.16
N SER A 275 12.12 -1.26 -6.74
CA SER A 275 13.29 -2.14 -6.94
C SER A 275 13.20 -3.01 -8.20
N SER A 276 12.01 -3.23 -8.76
CA SER A 276 11.85 -4.05 -9.96
C SER A 276 11.72 -3.18 -11.22
N GLN A 277 12.85 -2.91 -11.88
CA GLN A 277 12.82 -2.71 -13.33
C GLN A 277 12.42 -4.05 -13.95
N ILE A 278 11.23 -4.11 -14.53
CA ILE A 278 10.86 -5.23 -15.39
C ILE A 278 11.66 -5.04 -16.68
N VAL A 279 12.80 -5.70 -16.77
CA VAL A 279 13.60 -5.72 -17.99
C VAL A 279 12.94 -6.69 -18.95
N TYR A 280 12.45 -6.18 -20.07
CA TYR A 280 12.06 -7.01 -21.20
C TYR A 280 13.31 -7.68 -21.76
N GLU A 281 13.38 -9.01 -21.73
CA GLU A 281 14.25 -9.72 -22.68
C GLU A 281 13.59 -9.58 -24.05
N GLN A 282 14.28 -8.89 -24.97
CA GLN A 282 13.88 -8.77 -26.38
C GLN A 282 14.15 -10.07 -27.14
#